data_AF-A0A8H6EL95-F1
#
_entry.id   AF-A0A8H6EL95-F1
#
_cell.length_a   1.000
_cell.length_b   1.000
_cell.length_c   1.000
_cell.angle_alpha   90.00
_cell.angle_beta   90.00
_cell.angle_gamma   90.00
#
_symmetry.space_group_name_H-M   'P 1'
#
loop_
_entity.id
_entity.type
_entity.pdbx_description
1 polymer ?
#
loop_
_entity_poly.entity_id
_entity_poly.type
_entity_poly.pdbx_seq_one_letter_code
_entity_poly.pdbx_strand_id
1 'polypeptide(L)'
;MSDDTQDETTNTPTASGAVPPKKYPKAAAPATPSPPSPPPPNLSNPPPPPPPNRLPPDVEALGRASWTFLHTLSASYPSTPTPTDRTNISTFMSLFSQLYPCWTCASDFQTYMAENKVRTESRAEFGKWMCEAHNDVNRKLGKREFDCERWEERWRTGWRDGRCG
;
A
#
# COMPACT_ATOMS: atom_id res chain seq x y z
N MET A 1 -9.41 6.70 2.50
CA MET A 1 -8.07 6.62 1.90
C MET A 1 -7.28 7.90 2.18
N SER A 2 -6.85 8.11 3.42
CA SER A 2 -5.97 9.24 3.71
C SER A 2 -5.08 8.90 4.88
N ASP A 3 -3.77 9.03 4.69
CA ASP A 3 -2.94 9.70 5.68
C ASP A 3 -1.58 10.12 5.11
N ASP A 4 -1.38 11.43 4.95
CA ASP A 4 -0.05 12.06 4.80
C ASP A 4 0.37 12.78 6.10
N THR A 5 -0.50 12.82 7.11
CA THR A 5 -0.30 13.45 8.41
C THR A 5 -0.14 12.38 9.47
N GLN A 6 1.02 11.71 9.50
CA GLN A 6 1.34 10.85 10.64
C GLN A 6 1.24 11.68 11.92
N ASP A 7 0.22 11.38 12.72
CA ASP A 7 0.31 11.53 14.15
C ASP A 7 1.39 10.57 14.65
N GLU A 8 2.24 11.10 15.51
CA GLU A 8 3.44 10.49 16.03
C GLU A 8 3.09 9.23 16.83
N THR A 9 3.84 8.15 16.65
CA THR A 9 4.59 7.44 17.72
C THR A 9 4.94 5.98 17.35
N THR A 10 6.24 5.70 17.48
CA THR A 10 6.91 4.43 17.84
C THR A 10 7.17 3.32 16.79
N ASN A 11 8.47 3.20 16.52
CA ASN A 11 9.33 1.99 16.49
C ASN A 11 9.51 1.17 15.18
N THR A 12 10.61 1.54 14.49
CA THR A 12 11.84 0.80 14.04
C THR A 12 11.92 -0.76 14.08
N PRO A 13 12.89 -1.40 13.37
CA PRO A 13 12.61 -2.26 12.22
C PRO A 13 13.20 -3.68 12.36
N THR A 14 12.97 -4.58 11.40
CA THR A 14 13.94 -5.66 11.14
C THR A 14 13.94 -6.11 9.68
N ALA A 15 15.14 -6.40 9.18
CA ALA A 15 15.48 -6.58 7.79
C ALA A 15 15.54 -8.05 7.33
N SER A 16 15.39 -8.21 6.01
CA SER A 16 16.11 -9.09 5.07
C SER A 16 16.00 -10.62 5.16
N GLY A 17 15.87 -11.24 3.97
CA GLY A 17 16.48 -12.56 3.74
C GLY A 17 15.79 -13.49 2.73
N ALA A 18 16.18 -13.35 1.45
CA ALA A 18 16.32 -14.33 0.35
C ALA A 18 15.56 -15.70 0.31
N VAL A 19 15.08 -16.00 -0.91
CA VAL A 19 14.56 -17.30 -1.42
C VAL A 19 15.68 -18.00 -2.21
N PRO A 20 15.95 -19.33 -2.11
CA PRO A 20 15.43 -20.35 -3.09
C PRO A 20 15.47 -21.83 -2.58
N PRO A 21 15.30 -22.89 -3.42
CA PRO A 21 14.42 -23.14 -4.58
C PRO A 21 13.45 -24.35 -4.36
N LYS A 22 12.50 -24.52 -5.29
CA LYS A 22 11.59 -25.68 -5.40
C LYS A 22 12.32 -26.98 -5.80
N LYS A 23 12.03 -28.08 -5.09
CA LYS A 23 12.20 -29.47 -5.56
C LYS A 23 11.05 -30.34 -5.06
N TYR A 24 10.44 -31.11 -5.96
CA TYR A 24 9.61 -32.29 -5.65
C TYR A 24 10.33 -33.52 -6.20
N PRO A 25 10.28 -34.66 -5.49
CA PRO A 25 9.51 -35.78 -6.06
C PRO A 25 8.73 -36.61 -5.02
N LYS A 26 7.83 -37.44 -5.58
CA LYS A 26 6.82 -38.30 -4.97
C LYS A 26 7.37 -39.41 -4.05
N ALA A 27 6.63 -39.68 -2.97
CA ALA A 27 6.28 -41.04 -2.52
C ALA A 27 5.02 -40.97 -1.64
N ALA A 28 4.07 -41.88 -1.84
CA ALA A 28 2.86 -41.98 -1.03
C ALA A 28 3.20 -42.56 0.34
N ALA A 29 2.97 -41.79 1.40
CA ALA A 29 3.11 -42.25 2.78
C ALA A 29 1.85 -43.06 3.20
N PRO A 30 2.00 -44.09 4.06
CA PRO A 30 0.87 -44.88 4.54
C PRO A 30 -0.05 -44.04 5.43
N ALA A 31 -1.36 -44.29 5.33
CA ALA A 31 -2.39 -43.58 6.08
C ALA A 31 -2.21 -43.80 7.60
N THR A 32 -1.78 -42.77 8.31
CA THR A 32 -1.92 -42.67 9.76
C THR A 32 -3.38 -42.36 10.10
N PRO A 33 -3.93 -42.91 11.21
CA PRO A 33 -5.28 -42.58 11.63
C PRO A 33 -5.36 -41.10 12.00
N SER A 34 -6.37 -40.41 11.46
CA SER A 34 -6.65 -39.01 11.77
C SER A 34 -6.82 -38.81 13.28
N PRO A 35 -6.30 -37.70 13.85
CA PRO A 35 -6.56 -37.37 15.25
C PRO A 35 -8.06 -37.18 15.48
N PRO A 36 -8.56 -37.47 16.70
CA PRO A 36 -9.97 -37.26 17.03
C PRO A 36 -10.35 -35.79 16.81
N SER A 37 -11.55 -35.58 16.27
CA SER A 37 -12.09 -34.25 16.03
C SER A 37 -12.17 -33.46 17.35
N PRO A 38 -11.90 -32.14 17.34
CA PRO A 38 -12.00 -31.33 18.54
C PRO A 38 -13.45 -31.33 19.06
N PRO A 39 -13.65 -31.22 20.38
CA PRO A 39 -14.97 -31.11 20.96
C PRO A 39 -15.72 -29.88 20.40
N PRO A 40 -17.06 -29.90 20.35
CA PRO A 40 -17.84 -28.77 19.88
C PRO A 40 -17.50 -27.51 20.70
N PRO A 41 -17.44 -26.33 20.07
CA PRO A 41 -17.11 -25.09 20.76
C PRO A 41 -18.12 -24.85 21.88
N ASN A 42 -17.61 -24.63 23.09
CA ASN A 42 -18.44 -24.32 24.24
C ASN A 42 -19.02 -22.91 24.08
N LEU A 43 -20.28 -22.81 23.65
CA LEU A 43 -20.98 -21.55 23.35
C LEU A 43 -21.14 -20.61 24.56
N SER A 44 -20.83 -21.09 25.77
CA SER A 44 -20.94 -20.30 27.00
C SER A 44 -19.71 -19.43 27.29
N ASN A 45 -18.57 -19.66 26.62
CA ASN A 45 -17.36 -18.84 26.74
C ASN A 45 -16.66 -18.74 25.37
N PRO A 46 -16.99 -17.73 24.54
CA PRO A 46 -16.29 -17.56 23.27
C PRO A 46 -14.80 -17.27 23.52
N PRO A 47 -13.90 -17.76 22.65
CA PRO A 47 -12.50 -17.38 22.72
C PRO A 47 -12.36 -15.85 22.58
N PRO A 48 -11.33 -15.24 23.18
CA PRO A 48 -11.08 -13.82 23.02
C PRO A 48 -10.92 -13.48 21.53
N PRO A 49 -11.37 -12.29 21.09
CA PRO A 49 -11.18 -11.87 19.72
C PRO A 49 -9.67 -11.92 19.36
N PRO A 50 -9.34 -12.30 18.12
CA PRO A 50 -7.95 -12.31 17.70
C PRO A 50 -7.36 -10.90 17.84
N PRO A 51 -6.05 -10.78 18.12
CA PRO A 51 -5.41 -9.48 18.21
C PRO A 51 -5.59 -8.69 16.90
N PRO A 52 -5.63 -7.34 16.95
CA PRO A 52 -5.97 -6.50 15.80
C PRO A 52 -5.12 -6.76 14.54
N ASN A 53 -3.88 -7.22 14.72
CA ASN A 53 -2.95 -7.55 13.64
C ASN A 53 -3.28 -8.86 12.87
N ARG A 54 -4.35 -9.57 13.25
CA ARG A 54 -4.82 -10.80 12.58
C ARG A 54 -6.15 -10.64 11.83
N LEU A 55 -6.71 -9.43 11.83
CA LEU A 55 -7.95 -9.13 11.10
C LEU A 55 -7.63 -8.62 9.69
N PRO A 56 -8.50 -8.88 8.69
CA PRO A 56 -8.41 -8.22 7.40
C PRO A 56 -8.44 -6.69 7.57
N PRO A 57 -7.66 -5.93 6.78
CA PRO A 57 -7.62 -4.48 6.91
C PRO A 57 -8.98 -3.87 6.54
N ASP A 58 -9.41 -2.86 7.31
CA ASP A 58 -10.50 -1.99 6.91
C ASP A 58 -10.07 -1.02 5.79
N VAL A 59 -11.01 -0.20 5.33
CA VAL A 59 -10.79 0.75 4.23
C VAL A 59 -9.71 1.78 4.56
N GLU A 60 -9.55 2.14 5.83
CA GLU A 60 -8.55 3.11 6.24
C GLU A 60 -7.15 2.52 6.30
N ALA A 61 -7.01 1.35 6.93
CA ALA A 61 -5.77 0.60 7.01
C ALA A 61 -5.27 0.23 5.60
N LEU A 62 -6.15 -0.27 4.74
CA LEU A 62 -5.83 -0.54 3.34
C LEU A 62 -5.42 0.74 2.61
N GLY A 63 -6.15 1.84 2.81
CA GLY A 63 -5.83 3.15 2.24
C GLY A 63 -4.43 3.64 2.62
N ARG A 64 -4.08 3.64 3.92
CA ARG A 64 -2.76 4.05 4.41
C ARG A 64 -1.63 3.22 3.83
N ALA A 65 -1.80 1.89 3.79
CA ALA A 65 -0.82 0.99 3.20
C ALA A 65 -0.64 1.23 1.70
N SER A 66 -1.75 1.49 0.99
CA SER A 66 -1.74 1.75 -0.44
C SER A 66 -1.03 3.05 -0.78
N TRP A 67 -1.32 4.13 -0.06
CA TRP A 67 -0.64 5.41 -0.25
C TRP A 67 0.84 5.33 0.08
N THR A 68 1.21 4.61 1.15
CA THR A 68 2.61 4.34 1.47
C THR A 68 3.33 3.67 0.30
N PHE A 69 2.72 2.64 -0.28
CA PHE A 69 3.28 1.96 -1.45
C PHE A 69 3.39 2.89 -2.67
N LEU A 70 2.31 3.59 -3.03
CA LEU A 70 2.26 4.44 -4.22
C LEU A 70 3.23 5.62 -4.15
N HIS A 71 3.32 6.28 -3.00
CA HIS A 71 4.28 7.35 -2.80
C HIS A 71 5.71 6.86 -2.84
N THR A 72 6.01 5.72 -2.19
CA THR A 72 7.35 5.10 -2.24
C THR A 72 7.73 4.68 -3.67
N LEU A 73 6.76 4.16 -4.43
CA LEU A 73 6.92 3.85 -5.85
C LEU A 73 7.27 5.10 -6.65
N SER A 74 6.55 6.21 -6.45
CA SER A 74 6.82 7.48 -7.12
C SER A 74 8.19 8.06 -6.74
N ALA A 75 8.58 7.98 -5.47
CA ALA A 75 9.87 8.42 -4.96
C ALA A 75 11.06 7.62 -5.52
N SER A 76 10.82 6.34 -5.84
CA SER A 76 11.82 5.44 -6.42
C SER A 76 11.87 5.50 -7.96
N TYR A 77 10.94 6.21 -8.59
CA TYR A 77 10.90 6.35 -10.05
C TYR A 77 12.17 7.05 -10.59
N PRO A 78 12.68 6.72 -11.79
CA PRO A 78 13.86 7.38 -12.33
C PRO A 78 13.64 8.88 -12.58
N SER A 79 14.67 9.69 -12.34
CA SER A 79 14.65 11.11 -12.75
C SER A 79 14.54 11.27 -14.26
N THR A 80 15.16 10.34 -15.00
CA THR A 80 15.13 10.27 -16.47
C THR A 80 14.61 8.89 -16.89
N PRO A 81 13.28 8.70 -16.93
CA PRO A 81 12.68 7.40 -17.22
C PRO A 81 12.80 7.03 -18.70
N THR A 82 12.93 5.73 -18.97
CA THR A 82 12.86 5.20 -20.34
C THR A 82 11.41 5.20 -20.86
N PRO A 83 11.19 5.07 -22.18
CA PRO A 83 9.84 4.90 -22.72
C PRO A 83 9.09 3.70 -22.11
N THR A 84 9.82 2.63 -21.78
CA THR A 84 9.28 1.45 -21.11
C THR A 84 8.84 1.77 -19.68
N ASP A 85 9.65 2.53 -18.91
CA ASP A 85 9.28 2.93 -17.55
C ASP A 85 8.00 3.77 -17.53
N ARG A 86 7.85 4.69 -18.49
CA ARG A 86 6.64 5.52 -18.65
C ARG A 86 5.40 4.69 -18.95
N THR A 87 5.55 3.74 -19.86
CA THR A 87 4.48 2.80 -20.25
C THR A 87 4.08 1.92 -19.06
N ASN A 88 5.07 1.41 -18.32
CA ASN A 88 4.86 0.58 -17.14
C ASN A 88 4.11 1.34 -16.04
N ILE A 89 4.50 2.58 -15.71
CA ILE A 89 3.79 3.38 -14.70
C ILE A 89 2.37 3.70 -15.14
N SER A 90 2.17 4.13 -16.40
CA SER A 90 0.84 4.43 -16.92
C SER A 90 -0.08 3.20 -16.85
N THR A 91 0.44 2.04 -17.24
CA THR A 91 -0.28 0.76 -17.18
C THR A 91 -0.55 0.34 -15.75
N PHE A 92 0.45 0.43 -14.87
CA PHE A 92 0.33 0.09 -13.46
C PHE A 92 -0.76 0.93 -12.78
N MET A 93 -0.76 2.25 -12.97
CA MET A 93 -1.76 3.14 -12.36
C MET A 93 -3.17 2.84 -12.88
N SER A 94 -3.31 2.57 -14.18
CA SER A 94 -4.59 2.15 -14.77
C SER A 94 -5.10 0.85 -14.14
N LEU A 95 -4.25 -0.18 -14.05
CA LEU A 95 -4.61 -1.46 -13.43
C LEU A 95 -4.91 -1.31 -11.94
N PHE A 96 -4.11 -0.53 -11.22
CA PHE A 96 -4.33 -0.25 -9.80
C PHE A 96 -5.72 0.38 -9.58
N SER A 97 -6.09 1.36 -10.39
CA SER A 97 -7.40 2.04 -10.29
C SER A 97 -8.59 1.10 -10.54
N GLN A 98 -8.41 0.05 -11.35
CA GLN A 98 -9.45 -0.93 -11.67
C GLN A 98 -9.53 -2.04 -10.63
N LEU A 99 -8.39 -2.44 -10.07
CA LEU A 99 -8.27 -3.61 -9.18
C LEU A 99 -8.35 -3.25 -7.70
N TYR A 100 -8.47 -1.96 -7.36
CA TYR A 100 -8.50 -1.53 -5.96
C TYR A 100 -9.73 -2.11 -5.22
N PRO A 101 -9.56 -2.85 -4.10
CA PRO A 101 -10.66 -3.64 -3.50
C PRO A 101 -11.84 -2.82 -2.96
N CYS A 102 -11.65 -1.54 -2.65
CA CYS A 102 -12.74 -0.63 -2.33
C CYS A 102 -13.36 -0.07 -3.62
N TRP A 103 -14.50 -0.62 -4.05
CA TRP A 103 -15.13 -0.26 -5.32
C TRP A 103 -15.47 1.24 -5.46
N THR A 104 -15.99 1.88 -4.41
CA THR A 104 -16.29 3.32 -4.45
C THR A 104 -15.02 4.14 -4.58
N CYS A 105 -13.97 3.75 -3.84
CA CYS A 105 -12.68 4.42 -3.89
C CYS A 105 -12.03 4.25 -5.28
N ALA A 106 -12.15 3.05 -5.87
CA ALA A 106 -11.67 2.73 -7.21
C ALA A 106 -12.36 3.60 -8.29
N SER A 107 -13.70 3.68 -8.23
CA SER A 107 -14.50 4.50 -9.15
C SER A 107 -14.14 5.98 -9.06
N ASP A 108 -13.96 6.49 -7.84
CA ASP A 108 -13.55 7.88 -7.61
C ASP A 108 -12.16 8.16 -8.19
N PHE A 109 -11.21 7.27 -7.93
CA PHE A 109 -9.84 7.43 -8.42
C PHE A 109 -9.76 7.32 -9.95
N GLN A 110 -10.56 6.46 -10.57
CA GLN A 110 -10.69 6.39 -12.03
C GLN A 110 -11.22 7.70 -12.62
N THR A 111 -12.21 8.32 -11.97
CA THR A 111 -12.75 9.63 -12.39
C THR A 111 -11.67 10.69 -12.32
N TYR A 112 -10.94 10.77 -11.19
CA TYR A 112 -9.81 11.68 -11.05
C TYR A 112 -8.76 11.48 -12.16
N MET A 113 -8.38 10.22 -12.45
CA MET A 113 -7.38 9.89 -13.48
C MET A 113 -7.84 10.23 -14.91
N ALA A 114 -9.15 10.22 -15.19
CA ALA A 114 -9.68 10.61 -16.49
C ALA A 114 -9.47 12.10 -16.77
N GLU A 115 -9.60 12.93 -15.73
CA GLU A 115 -9.40 14.38 -15.81
C GLU A 115 -7.92 14.77 -15.63
N ASN A 116 -7.18 14.00 -14.84
CA ASN A 116 -5.81 14.28 -14.43
C ASN A 116 -4.88 13.15 -14.88
N LYS A 117 -4.44 13.20 -16.14
CA LYS A 117 -3.52 12.20 -16.71
C LYS A 117 -2.26 12.04 -15.87
N VAL A 118 -1.86 10.79 -15.63
CA VAL A 118 -0.63 10.45 -14.89
C VAL A 118 0.58 11.07 -15.58
N ARG A 119 1.33 11.88 -14.84
CA ARG A 119 2.57 12.50 -15.36
C ARG A 119 3.74 11.55 -15.15
N THR A 120 4.24 10.96 -16.23
CA THR A 120 5.33 9.97 -16.17
C THR A 120 6.64 10.51 -16.71
N GLU A 121 6.72 11.82 -16.97
CA GLU A 121 7.86 12.39 -17.69
C GLU A 121 9.16 12.34 -16.88
N SER A 122 9.07 12.42 -15.55
CA SER A 122 10.17 12.32 -14.60
C SER A 122 9.67 11.91 -13.22
N ARG A 123 10.59 11.54 -12.31
CA ARG A 123 10.29 11.38 -10.87
C ARG A 123 9.60 12.59 -10.26
N ALA A 124 10.04 13.81 -10.58
CA ALA A 124 9.47 15.02 -10.00
C ALA A 124 8.00 15.19 -10.41
N GLU A 125 7.71 15.00 -11.69
CA GLU A 125 6.36 15.07 -12.23
C GLU A 125 5.44 13.97 -11.66
N PHE A 126 5.95 12.75 -11.57
CA PHE A 126 5.15 11.63 -11.05
C PHE A 126 4.89 11.74 -9.54
N GLY A 127 5.91 12.11 -8.75
CA GLY A 127 5.76 12.35 -7.32
C GLY A 127 4.81 13.50 -7.00
N LYS A 128 4.90 14.60 -7.76
CA LYS A 128 3.96 15.73 -7.63
C LYS A 128 2.53 15.30 -7.95
N TRP A 129 2.32 14.62 -9.08
CA TRP A 129 1.00 14.10 -9.47
C TRP A 129 0.42 13.16 -8.41
N MET A 130 1.25 12.28 -7.81
CA MET A 130 0.80 11.37 -6.75
C MET A 130 0.30 12.13 -5.51
N CYS A 131 1.01 13.18 -5.12
CA CYS A 131 0.58 14.05 -4.02
C CYS A 131 -0.73 14.79 -4.33
N GLU A 132 -0.85 15.36 -5.53
CA GLU A 132 -2.09 16.03 -5.98
C GLU A 132 -3.29 15.07 -5.96
N ALA A 133 -3.09 13.83 -6.41
CA ALA A 133 -4.11 12.80 -6.40
C ALA A 133 -4.53 12.40 -4.98
N HIS A 134 -3.58 12.30 -4.05
CA HIS A 134 -3.89 12.05 -2.64
C HIS A 134 -4.63 13.24 -2.00
N ASN A 135 -4.27 14.46 -2.37
CA ASN A 135 -4.95 15.67 -1.89
C ASN A 135 -6.38 15.82 -2.40
N ASP A 136 -6.69 15.35 -3.61
CA ASP A 136 -8.07 15.27 -4.09
C ASP A 136 -8.93 14.40 -3.15
N VAL A 137 -8.40 13.23 -2.78
CA VAL A 137 -9.05 12.35 -1.81
C VAL A 137 -9.13 12.99 -0.41
N ASN A 138 -8.08 13.68 0.04
CA ASN A 138 -8.12 14.42 1.31
C ASN A 138 -9.23 15.46 1.32
N ARG A 139 -9.36 16.25 0.25
CA ARG A 139 -10.42 17.26 0.10
C ARG A 139 -11.80 16.62 0.15
N LYS A 140 -12.01 15.53 -0.58
CA LYS A 140 -13.28 14.78 -0.58
C LYS A 140 -13.66 14.26 0.81
N LEU A 141 -12.66 13.88 1.62
CA LEU A 141 -12.84 13.38 2.98
C LEU A 141 -12.79 14.48 4.04
N GLY A 142 -12.73 15.76 3.66
CA GLY A 142 -12.67 16.89 4.61
C GLY A 142 -11.37 16.96 5.42
N LYS A 143 -10.29 16.35 4.93
CA LYS A 143 -8.98 16.34 5.57
C LYS A 143 -8.12 17.49 5.05
N ARG A 144 -7.09 17.84 5.82
CA ARG A 144 -6.11 18.84 5.43
C ARG A 144 -5.31 18.36 4.22
N GLU A 145 -5.05 19.27 3.30
CA GLU A 145 -4.12 19.01 2.19
C GLU A 145 -2.69 18.98 2.69
N PHE A 146 -1.90 18.08 2.09
CA PHE A 146 -0.46 18.03 2.26
C PHE A 146 0.21 19.02 1.31
N ASP A 147 1.30 19.66 1.75
CA ASP A 147 2.10 20.54 0.90
C ASP A 147 2.90 19.72 -0.11
N CYS A 148 2.39 19.66 -1.34
CA CYS A 148 3.04 18.92 -2.41
C CYS A 148 4.38 19.49 -2.87
N GLU A 149 4.93 20.55 -2.28
CA GLU A 149 6.35 20.90 -2.47
C GLU A 149 7.28 20.03 -1.60
N ARG A 150 6.72 19.38 -0.56
CA ARG A 150 7.46 18.61 0.44
C ARG A 150 7.31 17.10 0.29
N TRP A 151 6.70 16.64 -0.80
CA TRP A 151 6.43 15.22 -1.05
C TRP A 151 7.74 14.40 -1.03
N GLU A 152 8.82 14.95 -1.58
CA GLU A 152 10.10 14.27 -1.69
C GLU A 152 10.80 14.12 -0.34
N GLU A 153 10.66 15.12 0.55
CA GLU A 153 11.12 15.02 1.94
C GLU A 153 10.38 13.89 2.67
N ARG A 154 9.05 13.88 2.55
CA ARG A 154 8.19 12.91 3.24
C ARG A 154 8.42 11.46 2.80
N TRP A 155 8.70 11.24 1.52
CA TRP A 155 8.66 9.91 0.91
C TRP A 155 10.01 9.40 0.39
N ARG A 156 11.06 10.22 0.41
CA ARG A 156 12.38 9.80 -0.10
C ARG A 156 13.56 10.22 0.76
N THR A 157 13.73 11.51 1.01
CA THR A 157 14.99 12.04 1.58
C THR A 157 14.98 12.18 3.08
N GLY A 158 13.79 12.12 3.71
CA GLY A 158 13.61 12.55 5.08
C GLY A 158 13.53 14.07 5.20
N TRP A 159 13.07 14.53 6.36
CA TRP A 159 12.93 15.95 6.69
C TRP A 159 14.29 16.62 6.89
N ARG A 160 14.44 17.84 6.37
CA ARG A 160 15.69 18.63 6.46
C ARG A 160 16.10 18.99 7.89
N ASP A 161 15.17 18.90 8.84
CA ASP A 161 15.41 19.15 10.27
C ASP A 161 16.04 17.95 11.01
N GLY A 162 16.37 16.87 10.29
CA GLY A 162 17.10 15.73 10.84
C GLY A 162 16.24 14.74 11.64
N ARG A 163 14.92 14.90 11.68
CA ARG A 163 14.01 13.99 12.43
C ARG A 163 13.90 12.57 11.85
N CYS A 164 14.53 12.31 10.71
CA CYS A 164 14.57 11.00 10.07
C CYS A 164 15.95 10.31 10.19
N GLY A 165 16.85 10.85 11.04
CA GLY A 165 18.21 10.33 11.29
C GLY A 165 18.34 9.56 12.59
#